data_AF-A0AAV0R0R1-F1
#
_entry.id   AF-A0AAV0R0R1-F1
#
_cell.length_a   1.000
_cell.length_b   1.000
_cell.length_c   1.000
_cell.angle_alpha   90.00
_cell.angle_beta   90.00
_cell.angle_gamma   90.00
#
_symmetry.space_group_name_H-M   'P 1'
#
loop_
_entity.id
_entity.type
_entity.pdbx_description
1 polymer ?
#
loop_
_entity_poly.entity_id
_entity_poly.type
_entity_poly.pdbx_seq_one_letter_code
_entity_poly.pdbx_strand_id
1 'polypeptide(L)'
;GTTRFKLPQTVSYSEEDVKLAHYIFAEDLPPDEPLVQTMMEVYSRKTLWSLCPDSCVHADVITALACHLTLDELWRDADRGKRVCFLPTEFQDLVMNCGMTPTIALEAFRTKFLSKALNCRKVCLPMQDTMDDGGIHWFLAIILVD
;
A
#
# COMPACT_ATOMS: atom_id res chain seq x y z
N GLY A 1 -2.61 -28.60 -8.25
CA GLY A 1 -3.96 -28.24 -8.72
C GLY A 1 -3.96 -26.74 -8.89
N THR A 2 -4.16 -26.25 -10.11
CA THR A 2 -4.07 -24.83 -10.45
C THR A 2 -5.27 -24.08 -9.91
N THR A 3 -5.07 -23.32 -8.84
CA THR A 3 -6.03 -22.37 -8.30
C THR A 3 -6.14 -21.19 -9.27
N ARG A 4 -6.98 -21.32 -10.29
CA ARG A 4 -7.33 -20.17 -11.14
C ARG A 4 -7.90 -19.07 -10.25
N PHE A 5 -7.22 -17.94 -10.19
CA PHE A 5 -7.76 -16.70 -9.63
C PHE A 5 -9.18 -16.47 -10.16
N LYS A 6 -10.13 -16.24 -9.26
CA LYS A 6 -11.53 -15.97 -9.60
C LYS A 6 -11.87 -14.55 -9.16
N LEU A 7 -12.37 -13.75 -10.09
CA LEU A 7 -12.87 -12.41 -9.77
C LEU A 7 -14.11 -12.48 -8.87
N PRO A 8 -14.28 -11.51 -7.96
CA PRO A 8 -15.51 -11.37 -7.18
C PRO A 8 -16.74 -11.23 -8.08
N GLN A 9 -17.81 -11.99 -7.83
CA GLN A 9 -19.03 -11.96 -8.65
C GLN A 9 -19.95 -10.75 -8.37
N THR A 10 -19.63 -9.95 -7.35
CA THR A 10 -20.47 -8.85 -6.85
C THR A 10 -20.16 -7.51 -7.51
N VAL A 11 -19.14 -7.42 -8.35
CA VAL A 11 -18.72 -6.20 -9.05
C VAL A 11 -18.70 -6.48 -10.55
N SER A 12 -19.28 -5.58 -11.34
CA SER A 12 -19.17 -5.65 -12.79
C SER A 12 -17.80 -5.12 -13.20
N TYR A 13 -16.96 -6.01 -13.73
CA TYR A 13 -15.65 -5.66 -14.29
C TYR A 13 -15.76 -5.47 -15.80
N SER A 14 -14.97 -4.54 -16.36
CA SER A 14 -14.83 -4.46 -17.82
C SER A 14 -14.08 -5.68 -18.35
N GLU A 15 -14.20 -5.96 -19.65
CA GLU A 15 -13.42 -7.04 -20.28
C GLU A 15 -11.91 -6.79 -20.16
N GLU A 16 -11.48 -5.52 -20.16
CA GLU A 16 -10.09 -5.12 -19.98
C GLU A 16 -9.59 -5.40 -18.57
N ASP A 17 -10.38 -5.09 -17.54
CA ASP A 17 -10.04 -5.39 -16.13
C ASP A 17 -9.87 -6.91 -15.92
N VAL A 18 -10.74 -7.70 -16.54
CA VAL A 18 -10.69 -9.17 -16.48
C VAL A 18 -9.42 -9.70 -17.13
N LYS A 19 -9.07 -9.20 -18.33
CA LYS A 19 -7.82 -9.57 -19.03
C LYS A 19 -6.59 -9.18 -18.22
N LEU A 20 -6.59 -7.98 -17.65
CA LEU A 20 -5.49 -7.48 -16.83
C LEU A 20 -5.31 -8.34 -15.58
N ALA A 21 -6.40 -8.67 -14.88
CA ALA A 21 -6.34 -9.56 -13.72
C ALA A 21 -5.81 -10.94 -14.10
N HIS A 22 -6.31 -11.54 -15.18
CA HIS A 22 -5.79 -12.82 -15.66
C HIS A 22 -4.30 -12.77 -15.99
N TYR A 23 -3.85 -11.67 -16.62
CA TYR A 23 -2.43 -11.48 -16.89
C TYR A 23 -1.65 -11.40 -15.59
N ILE A 24 -2.02 -10.53 -14.63
CA ILE A 24 -1.31 -10.33 -13.34
C ILE A 24 -1.23 -11.63 -12.53
N PHE A 25 -2.30 -12.40 -12.47
CA PHE A 25 -2.39 -13.62 -11.67
C PHE A 25 -2.06 -14.91 -12.44
N ALA A 26 -1.43 -14.81 -13.60
CA ALA A 26 -0.97 -15.96 -14.38
C ALA A 26 0.22 -16.65 -13.68
N GLU A 27 0.04 -17.92 -13.30
CA GLU A 27 1.05 -18.75 -12.62
C GLU A 27 2.17 -19.25 -13.56
N ASP A 28 1.94 -19.20 -14.88
CA ASP A 28 2.86 -19.65 -15.93
C ASP A 28 3.80 -18.54 -16.43
N LEU A 29 3.64 -17.31 -15.94
CA LEU A 29 4.50 -16.17 -16.25
C LEU A 29 5.57 -15.94 -15.17
N PRO A 30 6.68 -15.24 -15.49
CA PRO A 30 7.76 -15.03 -14.52
C PRO A 30 7.29 -14.27 -13.26
N PRO A 31 7.50 -14.82 -12.06
CA PRO A 31 7.04 -14.21 -10.80
C PRO A 31 7.74 -12.89 -10.47
N ASP A 32 8.99 -12.70 -10.93
CA ASP A 32 9.78 -11.51 -10.65
C ASP A 32 9.61 -10.41 -11.72
N GLU A 33 8.69 -10.61 -12.68
CA GLU A 33 8.38 -9.60 -13.70
C GLU A 33 7.86 -8.31 -13.03
N PRO A 34 8.46 -7.14 -13.30
CA PRO A 34 7.99 -5.87 -12.76
C PRO A 34 6.70 -5.46 -13.47
N LEU A 35 5.58 -5.42 -12.73
CA LEU A 35 4.26 -5.09 -13.30
C LEU A 35 3.83 -3.67 -12.98
N VAL A 36 4.27 -3.11 -11.86
CA VAL A 36 3.93 -1.75 -11.45
C VAL A 36 5.20 -1.04 -11.02
N GLN A 37 5.46 0.12 -11.62
CA GLN A 37 6.53 1.01 -11.22
C GLN A 37 5.95 2.33 -10.74
N THR A 38 6.31 2.72 -9.53
CA THR A 38 5.99 4.02 -8.95
C THR A 38 7.28 4.84 -8.82
N MET A 39 7.18 6.10 -8.37
CA MET A 39 8.38 6.90 -8.05
C MET A 39 9.20 6.32 -6.88
N MET A 40 8.63 5.38 -6.12
CA MET A 40 9.22 4.81 -4.91
C MET A 40 9.70 3.40 -5.12
N GLU A 41 8.82 2.58 -5.68
CA GLU A 41 8.94 1.14 -5.63
C GLU A 41 8.61 0.50 -6.98
N VAL A 42 9.18 -0.68 -7.18
CA VAL A 42 8.87 -1.57 -8.29
C VAL A 42 8.24 -2.83 -7.71
N TYR A 43 7.00 -3.10 -8.11
CA TYR A 43 6.23 -4.23 -7.62
C TYR A 43 6.21 -5.35 -8.66
N SER A 44 6.62 -6.54 -8.24
CA SER A 44 6.64 -7.72 -9.08
C SER A 44 5.28 -8.41 -9.13
N ARG A 45 5.10 -9.29 -10.12
CA ARG A 45 3.98 -10.22 -10.20
C ARG A 45 3.76 -10.99 -8.89
N LYS A 46 4.83 -11.52 -8.29
CA LYS A 46 4.80 -12.25 -7.03
C LYS A 46 4.28 -11.40 -5.87
N THR A 47 4.67 -10.13 -5.80
CA THR A 47 4.15 -9.19 -4.80
C THR A 47 2.64 -9.04 -4.94
N LEU A 48 2.14 -8.92 -6.17
CA LEU A 48 0.72 -8.78 -6.45
C LEU A 48 -0.08 -10.06 -6.19
N TRP A 49 0.52 -11.25 -6.26
CA TRP A 49 -0.16 -12.51 -5.87
C TRP A 49 -0.64 -12.53 -4.42
N SER A 50 -0.11 -11.67 -3.55
CA SER A 50 -0.64 -11.48 -2.19
C SER A 50 -2.08 -10.94 -2.16
N LEU A 51 -2.61 -10.46 -3.29
CA LEU A 51 -4.01 -10.07 -3.48
C LEU A 51 -4.93 -11.25 -3.82
N CYS A 52 -4.39 -12.45 -4.02
CA CYS A 52 -5.20 -13.65 -4.19
C CYS A 52 -6.00 -13.97 -2.90
N PRO A 53 -7.16 -14.63 -3.02
CA PRO A 53 -7.90 -15.10 -1.85
C PRO A 53 -7.02 -15.92 -0.91
N ASP A 54 -7.34 -15.87 0.39
CA ASP A 54 -6.67 -16.62 1.47
C ASP A 54 -5.15 -16.32 1.61
N SER A 55 -4.67 -15.22 1.03
CA SER A 55 -3.29 -14.77 1.14
C SER A 55 -3.18 -13.58 2.10
N CYS A 56 -2.06 -13.49 2.83
CA CYS A 56 -1.74 -12.29 3.59
C CYS A 56 -1.19 -11.24 2.62
N VAL A 57 -1.78 -10.04 2.63
CA VAL A 57 -1.36 -8.94 1.75
C VAL A 57 0.07 -8.53 2.08
N HIS A 58 0.90 -8.40 1.05
CA HIS A 58 2.30 -8.02 1.19
C HIS A 58 2.42 -6.52 1.53
N ALA A 59 3.42 -6.16 2.34
CA ALA A 59 3.69 -4.79 2.78
C ALA A 59 3.77 -3.81 1.60
N ASP A 60 4.55 -4.16 0.58
CA ASP A 60 4.68 -3.42 -0.67
C ASP A 60 3.34 -3.08 -1.35
N VAL A 61 2.36 -4.01 -1.34
CA VAL A 61 1.03 -3.74 -1.93
C VAL A 61 0.28 -2.69 -1.13
N ILE A 62 0.39 -2.72 0.21
CA ILE A 62 -0.18 -1.72 1.09
C ILE A 62 0.51 -0.37 0.88
N THR A 63 1.84 -0.34 0.75
CA THR A 63 2.60 0.87 0.42
C THR A 63 2.20 1.43 -0.95
N ALA A 64 1.99 0.59 -1.97
CA ALA A 64 1.49 1.02 -3.28
C ALA A 64 0.15 1.73 -3.16
N LEU A 65 -0.77 1.16 -2.38
CA LEU A 65 -2.08 1.76 -2.12
C LEU A 65 -1.95 3.08 -1.33
N ALA A 66 -1.12 3.15 -0.30
CA ALA A 66 -0.86 4.37 0.47
C ALA A 66 -0.29 5.50 -0.41
N CYS A 67 0.62 5.15 -1.34
CA CYS A 67 1.14 6.07 -2.34
C CYS A 67 0.03 6.60 -3.24
N HIS A 68 -0.79 5.70 -3.80
CA HIS A 68 -1.91 6.07 -4.67
C HIS A 68 -2.89 7.00 -3.95
N LEU A 69 -3.34 6.66 -2.75
CA LEU A 69 -4.27 7.48 -1.96
C LEU A 69 -3.68 8.86 -1.62
N THR A 70 -2.38 8.93 -1.34
CA THR A 70 -1.68 10.20 -1.08
C THR A 70 -1.62 11.10 -2.32
N LEU A 71 -1.45 10.51 -3.51
CA LEU A 71 -1.48 11.25 -4.79
C LEU A 71 -2.90 11.70 -5.14
N ASP A 72 -3.90 10.85 -4.89
CA ASP A 72 -5.31 11.16 -5.08
C ASP A 72 -5.74 12.37 -4.23
N GLU A 73 -5.35 12.40 -2.94
CA GLU A 73 -5.62 13.55 -2.07
C GLU A 73 -4.91 14.83 -2.52
N LEU A 74 -3.71 14.74 -3.11
CA LEU A 74 -3.02 15.89 -3.69
C LEU A 74 -3.77 16.48 -4.88
N TRP A 75 -4.30 15.62 -5.74
CA TRP A 75 -4.95 16.05 -6.98
C TRP A 75 -6.35 16.58 -6.76
N ARG A 76 -7.06 16.08 -5.72
CA ARG A 76 -8.42 16.54 -5.39
C ARG A 76 -8.48 17.99 -4.92
N ASP A 77 -7.46 18.50 -4.25
CA ASP A 77 -7.48 19.84 -3.64
C ASP A 77 -6.09 20.48 -3.67
N ALA A 78 -5.57 20.71 -4.90
CA ALA A 78 -4.21 21.19 -5.16
C ALA A 78 -3.85 22.49 -4.42
N ASP A 79 -4.86 23.33 -4.14
CA ASP A 79 -4.71 24.63 -3.48
C ASP A 79 -4.78 24.55 -1.94
N ARG A 80 -5.52 23.60 -1.37
CA ARG A 80 -5.62 23.43 0.09
C ARG A 80 -4.62 22.42 0.66
N GLY A 81 -3.95 21.65 -0.19
CA GLY A 81 -3.01 20.62 0.24
C GLY A 81 -3.69 19.39 0.84
N LYS A 82 -2.88 18.42 1.29
CA LYS A 82 -3.37 17.13 1.78
C LYS A 82 -4.10 17.28 3.11
N ARG A 83 -5.35 16.85 3.18
CA ARG A 83 -6.10 16.73 4.44
C ARG A 83 -5.86 15.41 5.15
N VAL A 84 -5.55 14.37 4.38
CA VAL A 84 -5.19 13.04 4.87
C VAL A 84 -3.83 12.67 4.31
N CYS A 85 -2.94 12.17 5.15
CA CYS A 85 -1.66 11.60 4.75
C CYS A 85 -1.68 10.09 4.98
N PHE A 86 -1.27 9.32 3.99
CA PHE A 86 -1.10 7.87 4.12
C PHE A 86 0.40 7.59 4.13
N LEU A 87 0.90 7.06 5.24
CA LEU A 87 2.30 6.68 5.38
C LEU A 87 2.54 5.29 4.77
N PRO A 88 3.73 5.04 4.20
CA PRO A 88 4.13 3.72 3.76
C PRO A 88 4.39 2.79 4.96
N THR A 89 4.34 1.47 4.76
CA THR A 89 4.56 0.46 5.82
C THR A 89 5.95 0.57 6.46
N GLU A 90 6.93 1.01 5.69
CA GLU A 90 8.33 1.19 6.07
C GLU A 90 8.49 2.24 7.18
N PHE A 91 7.50 3.11 7.37
CA PHE A 91 7.50 4.04 8.50
C PHE A 91 7.53 3.29 9.85
N GLN A 92 6.74 2.22 9.97
CA GLN A 92 6.73 1.43 11.19
C GLN A 92 8.11 0.82 11.45
N ASP A 93 8.75 0.23 10.44
CA ASP A 93 10.05 -0.40 10.60
C ASP A 93 11.11 0.59 11.10
N LEU A 94 11.10 1.82 10.59
CA LEU A 94 12.03 2.84 11.05
C LEU A 94 11.83 3.18 12.54
N VAL A 95 10.58 3.25 13.01
CA VAL A 95 10.29 3.59 14.41
C VAL A 95 10.51 2.39 15.34
N MET A 96 9.96 1.23 14.98
CA MET A 96 9.89 0.06 15.85
C MET A 96 11.16 -0.79 15.78
N ASN A 97 11.72 -1.00 14.58
CA ASN A 97 12.85 -1.89 14.35
C ASN A 97 14.19 -1.13 14.33
N CYS A 98 14.22 0.08 13.79
CA CYS A 98 15.44 0.92 13.77
C CYS A 98 15.54 1.88 14.98
N GLY A 99 14.52 1.94 15.84
CA GLY A 99 14.51 2.78 17.05
C GLY A 99 14.54 4.28 16.76
N MET A 100 14.14 4.71 15.56
CA MET A 100 14.06 6.13 15.24
C MET A 100 12.90 6.78 15.99
N THR A 101 13.07 8.04 16.39
CA THR A 101 11.91 8.81 16.87
C THR A 101 10.94 9.04 15.70
N PRO A 102 9.61 9.09 15.95
CA PRO A 102 8.63 9.35 14.90
C PRO A 102 8.95 10.60 14.08
N THR A 103 9.45 11.67 14.72
CA THR A 103 9.87 12.90 14.04
C THR A 103 10.98 12.66 13.02
N ILE A 104 12.00 11.88 13.37
CA ILE A 104 13.12 11.57 12.47
C ILE A 104 12.65 10.63 11.34
N ALA A 105 11.84 9.62 11.66
CA ALA A 105 11.29 8.72 10.65
C ALA A 105 10.42 9.46 9.63
N LEU A 106 9.63 10.45 10.05
CA LEU A 106 8.80 11.27 9.16
C LEU A 106 9.63 12.09 8.16
N GLU A 107 10.83 12.54 8.55
CA GLU A 107 11.71 13.30 7.65
C GLU A 107 12.13 12.48 6.41
N ALA A 108 12.31 11.16 6.55
CA ALA A 108 12.63 10.27 5.43
C ALA A 108 11.54 10.28 4.33
N PHE A 109 10.30 10.58 4.71
CA PHE A 109 9.15 10.59 3.82
C PHE A 109 8.68 12.01 3.49
N ARG A 110 9.35 13.05 4.01
CA ARG A 110 8.84 14.42 3.99
C ARG A 110 8.60 14.96 2.58
N THR A 111 9.57 14.80 1.70
CA THR A 111 9.47 15.34 0.33
C THR A 111 8.43 14.60 -0.51
N LYS A 112 8.17 13.33 -0.20
CA LYS A 112 7.39 12.41 -1.04
C LYS A 112 5.95 12.26 -0.56
N PHE A 113 5.74 12.11 0.75
CA PHE A 113 4.43 11.84 1.36
C PHE A 113 3.88 13.01 2.17
N LEU A 114 4.74 13.83 2.77
CA LEU A 114 4.31 14.96 3.62
C LEU A 114 4.43 16.32 2.92
N SER A 115 4.90 16.36 1.68
CA SER A 115 4.94 17.60 0.90
C SER A 115 3.52 18.13 0.75
N LYS A 116 3.34 19.40 1.10
CA LYS A 116 2.03 20.09 1.17
C LYS A 116 1.03 19.50 2.18
N ALA A 117 1.50 18.81 3.23
CA ALA A 117 0.67 18.36 4.36
C ALA A 117 0.40 19.46 5.41
N LEU A 118 0.56 20.74 5.06
CA LEU A 118 0.40 21.88 5.99
C LEU A 118 -1.00 21.97 6.63
N ASN A 119 -2.01 21.37 6.00
CA ASN A 119 -3.39 21.30 6.47
C ASN A 119 -3.83 19.86 6.78
N CYS A 120 -2.88 18.96 7.02
CA CYS A 120 -3.17 17.56 7.34
C CYS A 120 -3.94 17.47 8.66
N ARG A 121 -5.10 16.84 8.63
CA ARG A 121 -5.97 16.59 9.79
C ARG A 121 -5.98 15.13 10.22
N LYS A 122 -5.50 14.24 9.35
CA LYS A 122 -5.49 12.79 9.58
C LYS A 122 -4.24 12.16 9.02
N VAL A 123 -3.55 11.36 9.83
CA VAL A 123 -2.45 10.52 9.37
C VAL A 123 -2.88 9.06 9.51
N CYS A 124 -2.86 8.35 8.40
CA CYS A 124 -3.15 6.92 8.30
C CYS A 124 -1.82 6.17 8.25
N LEU A 125 -1.57 5.34 9.26
CA LEU A 125 -0.37 4.53 9.38
C LEU A 125 -0.75 3.04 9.34
N PRO A 126 -0.43 2.32 8.24
CA PRO A 126 -0.53 0.87 8.25
C PRO A 126 0.51 0.31 9.24
N MET A 127 0.08 -0.64 10.06
CA MET A 127 0.92 -1.30 11.04
C MET A 127 0.79 -2.81 10.93
N GLN A 128 1.90 -3.52 11.00
CA GLN A 128 1.98 -4.96 11.06
C GLN A 128 2.28 -5.39 12.49
N ASP A 129 1.62 -6.44 12.98
CA ASP A 129 2.02 -7.11 14.21
C ASP A 129 2.03 -8.63 14.01
N THR A 130 2.83 -9.31 14.83
CA THR A 130 2.86 -10.77 14.89
C THR A 130 1.97 -11.23 16.04
N MET A 131 0.96 -12.00 15.72
CA MET A 131 -0.02 -12.56 16.65
C MET A 131 0.58 -13.75 17.41
N ASP A 132 -0.05 -14.14 18.52
CA ASP A 132 0.43 -15.23 19.40
C ASP A 132 0.56 -16.59 18.68
N ASP A 133 -0.19 -16.81 17.61
CA ASP A 133 -0.12 -18.01 16.77
C ASP A 133 1.01 -17.96 15.71
N GLY A 134 1.83 -16.91 15.74
CA GLY A 134 2.88 -16.63 14.75
C GLY A 134 2.33 -16.04 13.44
N GLY A 135 1.03 -15.77 13.35
CA GLY A 135 0.39 -15.13 12.22
C GLY A 135 0.74 -13.65 12.13
N ILE A 136 0.77 -13.13 10.90
CA ILE A 136 0.93 -11.71 10.64
C ILE A 136 -0.45 -11.07 10.51
N HIS A 137 -0.69 -9.95 11.19
CA HIS A 137 -1.90 -9.16 11.05
C HIS A 137 -1.59 -7.70 10.72
N TRP A 138 -2.44 -7.11 9.88
CA TRP A 138 -2.35 -5.70 9.50
C TRP A 138 -3.42 -4.88 10.21
N PHE A 139 -3.00 -3.78 10.81
CA PHE A 139 -3.82 -2.76 11.46
C PHE A 139 -3.68 -1.44 10.72
N LEU A 140 -4.64 -0.54 10.91
CA LEU A 140 -4.55 0.84 10.45
C LEU A 140 -4.70 1.78 11.65
N ALA A 141 -3.60 2.40 12.06
CA ALA A 141 -3.64 3.47 13.04
C ALA A 141 -4.05 4.79 12.35
N ILE A 142 -5.04 5.47 12.93
CA ILE A 142 -5.53 6.76 12.43
C ILE A 142 -5.27 7.80 13.51
N ILE A 143 -4.41 8.76 13.21
CA ILE A 143 -4.04 9.86 14.09
C ILE A 143 -4.78 11.11 13.62
N LEU A 144 -5.55 11.73 14.51
CA LEU A 144 -6.19 13.01 14.25
C LEU A 144 -5.22 14.13 14.64
N VAL A 145 -5.06 15.10 13.74
CA VAL A 145 -4.19 16.27 13.92
C VAL A 145 -5.10 17.49 14.05
N ASP A 146 -5.02 18.15 15.22
CA ASP A 146 -5.77 19.36 15.57
C ASP A 146 -5.16 20.62 14.96
#